data_AF-A0A517MM49-F1
#
_entry.id   AF-A0A517MM49-F1
#
_cell.length_a   1.000
_cell.length_b   1.000
_cell.length_c   1.000
_cell.angle_alpha   90.00
_cell.angle_beta   90.00
_cell.angle_gamma   90.00
#
_symmetry.space_group_name_H-M   'P 1'
#
loop_
_entity.id
_entity.type
_entity.pdbx_description
1 polymer ?
#
loop_
_entity_poly.entity_id
_entity_poly.type
_entity_poly.pdbx_seq_one_letter_code
_entity_poly.pdbx_strand_id
1 'polypeptide(L)'
;MKYLLLALFSFSGLLANADSLVFEGEAGPGKGKHIVFIAGDHEYRSEESLPALARIMAKHHGFKCTVLFNIDPQTGQIVAGTPSNIPGMEALETADLAVVFLRFQNLPAEQMQHFVDYLNRGGPVVGMRTSTHAFQIPAEQPFAKYSFQSDADDYELGFGHQVLGQTWVGHYGRNHKQSTRITPIEAKKSHPILSGVQDVWVQAGAYVGKPIDGDILTMAQPLEGMTPDSPVVESLPPQPSEWTRTYEAPNGKQGRVFTSLYGTPEDLTNDGYRRLMVNGILWASGLEKAITPDLDISLVGPFQPNTYGNQTHALGIKPEMYEGYESPIPANNNVNQPGKKKKKATAE
;
A
#
# COMPACT_ATOMS: atom_id res chain seq x y z
N MET A 1 -64.09 19.42 6.09
CA MET A 1 -63.20 18.89 7.14
C MET A 1 -62.64 17.55 6.67
N LYS A 2 -61.40 17.54 6.16
CA LYS A 2 -60.56 16.35 5.93
C LYS A 2 -59.18 16.87 5.52
N TYR A 3 -58.29 17.01 6.51
CA TYR A 3 -56.89 17.32 6.28
C TYR A 3 -56.17 16.03 5.87
N LEU A 4 -55.56 16.02 4.69
CA LEU A 4 -54.71 14.94 4.23
C LEU A 4 -53.28 15.26 4.69
N LEU A 5 -52.82 14.63 5.77
CA LEU A 5 -51.43 14.69 6.20
C LEU A 5 -50.58 13.82 5.26
N LEU A 6 -49.72 14.46 4.47
CA LEU A 6 -48.68 13.79 3.71
C LEU A 6 -47.49 13.54 4.67
N ALA A 7 -47.31 12.29 5.10
CA ALA A 7 -46.12 11.88 5.84
C ALA A 7 -44.94 11.72 4.86
N LEU A 8 -44.02 12.69 4.87
CA LEU A 8 -42.72 12.56 4.23
C LEU A 8 -41.88 11.56 5.03
N PHE A 9 -41.81 10.32 4.55
CA PHE A 9 -40.78 9.38 4.99
C PHE A 9 -39.45 9.81 4.39
N SER A 10 -38.64 10.52 5.17
CA SER A 10 -37.22 10.69 4.88
C SER A 10 -36.55 9.31 4.98
N PHE A 11 -36.24 8.73 3.82
CA PHE A 11 -35.34 7.58 3.75
C PHE A 11 -33.93 8.10 4.09
N SER A 12 -33.58 8.10 5.37
CA SER A 12 -32.18 8.16 5.79
C SER A 12 -31.54 6.87 5.30
N GLY A 13 -30.85 6.93 4.17
CA GLY A 13 -29.99 5.83 3.75
C GLY A 13 -29.01 5.57 4.88
N LEU A 14 -29.11 4.39 5.51
CA LEU A 14 -28.03 3.84 6.31
C LEU A 14 -26.87 3.66 5.34
N LEU A 15 -25.98 4.65 5.26
CA LEU A 15 -24.64 4.43 4.77
C LEU A 15 -24.07 3.36 5.69
N ALA A 16 -23.81 2.17 5.12
CA ALA A 16 -23.06 1.15 5.83
C ALA A 16 -21.67 1.73 6.09
N ASN A 17 -21.46 2.30 7.28
CA ASN A 17 -20.13 2.53 7.81
C ASN A 17 -19.52 1.14 7.98
N ALA A 18 -18.69 0.71 7.03
CA ALA A 18 -17.78 -0.39 7.28
C ALA A 18 -16.82 0.10 8.36
N ASP A 19 -16.90 -0.48 9.55
CA ASP A 19 -16.01 -0.13 10.65
C ASP A 19 -14.55 -0.34 10.21
N SER A 20 -13.70 0.67 10.45
CA SER A 20 -12.28 0.58 10.14
C SER A 20 -11.62 -0.56 10.92
N LEU A 21 -10.76 -1.34 10.27
CA LEU A 21 -10.03 -2.42 10.93
C LEU A 21 -8.91 -1.83 11.81
N VAL A 22 -9.05 -1.92 13.13
CA VAL A 22 -8.09 -1.35 14.09
C VAL A 22 -7.41 -2.46 14.91
N PHE A 23 -6.08 -2.44 14.97
CA PHE A 23 -5.28 -3.25 15.87
C PHE A 23 -4.62 -2.35 16.91
N GLU A 24 -4.91 -2.60 18.19
CA GLU A 24 -4.29 -1.89 19.30
C GLU A 24 -3.01 -2.61 19.73
N GLY A 25 -1.91 -1.87 19.77
CA GLY A 25 -0.62 -2.33 20.26
C GLY A 25 -0.43 -2.02 21.75
N GLU A 26 0.02 -3.01 22.52
CA GLU A 26 0.07 -2.91 23.99
C GLU A 26 1.44 -2.45 24.53
N ALA A 27 2.52 -2.85 23.85
CA ALA A 27 3.90 -2.63 24.26
C ALA A 27 4.85 -2.63 23.05
N GLY A 28 5.96 -1.88 23.16
CA GLY A 28 6.97 -1.76 22.11
C GLY A 28 7.34 -0.31 21.80
N PRO A 29 8.31 -0.09 20.91
CA PRO A 29 8.80 1.26 20.58
C PRO A 29 7.75 2.16 19.92
N GLY A 30 6.73 1.58 19.29
CA GLY A 30 5.61 2.28 18.67
C GLY A 30 4.45 2.60 19.62
N LYS A 31 4.54 2.25 20.90
CA LYS A 31 3.46 2.51 21.87
C LYS A 31 3.10 3.99 21.93
N GLY A 32 1.81 4.27 21.77
CA GLY A 32 1.26 5.63 21.74
C GLY A 32 1.41 6.34 20.39
N LYS A 33 1.90 5.64 19.36
CA LYS A 33 1.92 6.12 17.97
C LYS A 33 0.88 5.43 17.12
N HIS A 34 0.38 6.14 16.12
CA HIS A 34 -0.68 5.68 15.22
C HIS A 34 -0.19 5.55 13.78
N ILE A 35 -0.29 4.35 13.20
CA ILE A 35 -0.05 4.12 11.77
C ILE A 35 -1.39 3.93 11.06
N VAL A 36 -1.60 4.63 9.96
CA VAL A 36 -2.73 4.40 9.06
C VAL A 36 -2.23 3.72 7.79
N PHE A 37 -2.76 2.54 7.51
CA PHE A 37 -2.49 1.75 6.31
C PHE A 37 -3.63 1.94 5.31
N ILE A 38 -3.32 2.31 4.07
CA ILE A 38 -4.32 2.64 3.05
C ILE A 38 -4.20 1.67 1.87
N ALA A 39 -5.14 0.72 1.79
CA ALA A 39 -5.21 -0.32 0.77
C ALA A 39 -6.26 0.00 -0.28
N GLY A 40 -5.89 -0.09 -1.55
CA GLY A 40 -6.75 0.29 -2.66
C GLY A 40 -6.11 0.05 -4.02
N ASP A 41 -5.47 -1.10 -4.17
CA ASP A 41 -4.83 -1.52 -5.41
C ASP A 41 -5.67 -2.55 -6.18
N HIS A 42 -5.54 -2.57 -7.52
CA HIS A 42 -6.34 -3.43 -8.41
C HIS A 42 -5.71 -4.80 -8.71
N GLU A 43 -4.43 -5.02 -8.38
CA GLU A 43 -3.63 -6.12 -8.94
C GLU A 43 -2.73 -6.85 -7.94
N TYR A 44 -1.98 -6.12 -7.13
CA TYR A 44 -0.93 -6.53 -6.20
C TYR A 44 -1.40 -6.79 -4.76
N ARG A 45 -2.72 -6.82 -4.51
CA ARG A 45 -3.34 -7.35 -3.28
C ARG A 45 -2.99 -6.54 -2.02
N SER A 46 -3.06 -5.22 -2.09
CA SER A 46 -2.90 -4.34 -0.92
C SER A 46 -3.78 -4.73 0.28
N GLU A 47 -4.96 -5.28 -0.01
CA GLU A 47 -5.96 -5.75 0.93
C GLU A 47 -5.55 -7.00 1.72
N GLU A 48 -4.46 -7.67 1.33
CA GLU A 48 -3.85 -8.79 2.07
C GLU A 48 -2.54 -8.36 2.73
N SER A 49 -1.70 -7.59 2.03
CA SER A 49 -0.39 -7.15 2.55
C SER A 49 -0.49 -6.20 3.74
N LEU A 50 -1.34 -5.17 3.62
CA LEU A 50 -1.40 -4.13 4.64
C LEU A 50 -1.97 -4.61 5.98
N PRO A 51 -3.04 -5.42 6.06
CA PRO A 51 -3.47 -5.97 7.36
C PRO A 51 -2.43 -6.91 7.96
N ALA A 52 -1.69 -7.67 7.16
CA ALA A 52 -0.60 -8.51 7.67
C ALA A 52 0.53 -7.66 8.31
N LEU A 53 0.98 -6.61 7.62
CA LEU A 53 1.96 -5.66 8.17
C LEU A 53 1.43 -4.93 9.41
N ALA A 54 0.19 -4.46 9.37
CA ALA A 54 -0.45 -3.78 10.50
C ALA A 54 -0.46 -4.64 11.77
N ARG A 55 -0.76 -5.95 11.65
CA ARG A 55 -0.70 -6.87 12.79
C ARG A 55 0.72 -7.03 13.32
N ILE A 56 1.73 -7.12 12.45
CA ILE A 56 3.14 -7.18 12.88
C ILE A 56 3.48 -5.92 13.70
N MET A 57 3.16 -4.75 13.15
CA MET A 57 3.46 -3.45 13.78
C MET A 57 2.71 -3.27 15.11
N ALA A 58 1.44 -3.68 15.20
CA ALA A 58 0.67 -3.58 16.42
C ALA A 58 1.15 -4.60 17.48
N LYS A 59 1.27 -5.88 17.10
CA LYS A 59 1.56 -6.98 18.03
C LYS A 59 2.98 -6.96 18.56
N HIS A 60 3.96 -6.75 17.69
CA HIS A 60 5.39 -6.85 18.06
C HIS A 60 6.00 -5.49 18.39
N HIS A 61 5.41 -4.39 17.90
CA HIS A 61 6.02 -3.06 18.05
C HIS A 61 5.12 -2.05 18.75
N GLY A 62 3.89 -2.41 19.11
CA GLY A 62 3.05 -1.62 20.02
C GLY A 62 2.33 -0.44 19.38
N PHE A 63 2.34 -0.31 18.05
CA PHE A 63 1.59 0.75 17.38
C PHE A 63 0.09 0.53 17.51
N LYS A 64 -0.68 1.62 17.55
CA LYS A 64 -2.06 1.59 17.06
C LYS A 64 -2.00 1.52 15.55
N CYS A 65 -2.67 0.57 14.93
CA CYS A 65 -2.73 0.45 13.48
C CYS A 65 -4.18 0.46 12.98
N THR A 66 -4.51 1.42 12.12
CA THR A 66 -5.80 1.47 11.42
C THR A 66 -5.57 1.07 9.97
N VAL A 67 -6.32 0.10 9.46
CA VAL A 67 -6.27 -0.34 8.06
C VAL A 67 -7.55 0.08 7.36
N LEU A 68 -7.39 0.86 6.30
CA LEU A 68 -8.44 1.37 5.45
C LEU A 68 -8.40 0.65 4.10
N PHE A 69 -9.56 0.35 3.54
CA PHE A 69 -9.71 -0.42 2.32
C PHE A 69 -10.59 0.31 1.31
N ASN A 70 -10.42 0.02 0.02
CA ASN A 70 -11.48 0.25 -0.95
C ASN A 70 -12.68 -0.63 -0.63
N ILE A 71 -13.84 0.01 -0.40
CA ILE A 71 -15.10 -0.64 -0.05
C ILE A 71 -16.15 -0.37 -1.10
N ASP A 72 -16.86 -1.42 -1.53
CA ASP A 72 -18.12 -1.26 -2.27
C ASP A 72 -19.19 -0.70 -1.31
N PRO A 73 -19.68 0.54 -1.52
CA PRO A 73 -20.63 1.18 -0.61
C PRO A 73 -21.99 0.48 -0.53
N GLN A 74 -22.33 -0.38 -1.49
CA GLN A 74 -23.59 -1.12 -1.47
C GLN A 74 -23.50 -2.39 -0.61
N THR A 75 -22.35 -3.06 -0.64
CA THR A 75 -22.19 -4.39 -0.04
C THR A 75 -21.35 -4.37 1.23
N GLY A 76 -20.56 -3.32 1.44
CA GLY A 76 -19.56 -3.23 2.51
C GLY A 76 -18.36 -4.16 2.30
N GLN A 77 -18.22 -4.75 1.11
CA GLN A 77 -17.12 -5.67 0.78
C GLN A 77 -15.87 -4.91 0.36
N ILE A 78 -14.71 -5.46 0.69
CA ILE A 78 -13.43 -5.04 0.15
C ILE A 78 -13.40 -5.33 -1.34
N VAL A 79 -12.94 -4.36 -2.13
CA VAL A 79 -12.80 -4.45 -3.59
C VAL A 79 -11.40 -4.04 -4.03
N ALA A 80 -10.91 -4.64 -5.12
CA ALA A 80 -9.61 -4.28 -5.69
C ALA A 80 -9.71 -2.96 -6.49
N GLY A 81 -9.50 -1.85 -5.78
CA GLY A 81 -9.31 -0.49 -6.31
C GLY A 81 -10.53 0.16 -6.99
N THR A 82 -11.65 -0.54 -7.23
CA THR A 82 -12.86 0.03 -7.84
C THR A 82 -14.14 -0.55 -7.22
N PRO A 83 -15.10 0.30 -6.78
CA PRO A 83 -15.05 1.77 -6.80
C PRO A 83 -13.94 2.35 -5.92
N SER A 84 -13.49 3.57 -6.25
CA SER A 84 -12.64 4.37 -5.38
C SER A 84 -13.48 4.93 -4.25
N ASN A 85 -13.43 4.28 -3.09
CA ASN A 85 -14.17 4.66 -1.89
C ASN A 85 -13.49 4.03 -0.67
N ILE A 86 -12.84 4.85 0.14
CA ILE A 86 -12.08 4.44 1.32
C ILE A 86 -12.66 5.19 2.54
N PRO A 87 -13.71 4.66 3.19
CA PRO A 87 -14.21 5.25 4.42
C PRO A 87 -13.15 5.20 5.53
N GLY A 88 -13.18 6.16 6.46
CA GLY A 88 -12.25 6.22 7.60
C GLY A 88 -10.96 7.04 7.36
N MET A 89 -10.87 7.76 6.24
CA MET A 89 -9.68 8.58 5.91
C MET A 89 -9.41 9.69 6.94
N GLU A 90 -10.40 10.10 7.74
CA GLU A 90 -10.25 11.00 8.89
C GLU A 90 -9.27 10.47 9.95
N ALA A 91 -8.99 9.16 9.98
CA ALA A 91 -7.96 8.58 10.84
C ALA A 91 -6.57 9.20 10.60
N LEU A 92 -6.31 9.72 9.39
CA LEU A 92 -5.07 10.41 9.04
C LEU A 92 -4.84 11.69 9.85
N GLU A 93 -5.88 12.31 10.39
CA GLU A 93 -5.74 13.53 11.21
C GLU A 93 -4.87 13.30 12.46
N THR A 94 -4.83 12.07 12.97
CA THR A 94 -4.09 11.70 14.18
C THR A 94 -2.92 10.75 13.91
N ALA A 95 -2.69 10.36 12.65
CA ALA A 95 -1.65 9.41 12.31
C ALA A 95 -0.24 10.00 12.51
N ASP A 96 0.70 9.21 13.04
CA ASP A 96 2.14 9.51 13.04
C ASP A 96 2.81 9.05 11.73
N LEU A 97 2.20 8.11 11.01
CA LEU A 97 2.70 7.57 9.75
C LEU A 97 1.53 7.09 8.86
N ALA A 98 1.63 7.32 7.56
CA ALA A 98 0.77 6.71 6.55
C ALA A 98 1.57 5.67 5.74
N VAL A 99 1.03 4.46 5.62
CA VAL A 99 1.54 3.41 4.74
C VAL A 99 0.60 3.29 3.55
N VAL A 100 1.07 3.68 2.37
CA VAL A 100 0.24 3.86 1.17
C VAL A 100 0.53 2.73 0.18
N PHE A 101 -0.51 1.94 -0.10
CA PHE A 101 -0.51 0.94 -1.15
C PHE A 101 -1.81 1.09 -1.97
N LEU A 102 -1.79 2.13 -2.79
CA LEU A 102 -2.90 2.53 -3.65
C LEU A 102 -2.50 2.44 -5.12
N ARG A 103 -3.51 2.25 -5.98
CA ARG A 103 -3.37 2.33 -7.42
C ARG A 103 -4.52 3.10 -8.05
N PHE A 104 -4.21 4.04 -8.93
CA PHE A 104 -5.17 4.73 -9.80
C PHE A 104 -6.49 5.14 -9.12
N GLN A 105 -6.42 5.60 -7.87
CA GLN A 105 -7.58 6.01 -7.11
C GLN A 105 -8.09 7.37 -7.59
N ASN A 106 -9.41 7.50 -7.67
CA ASN A 106 -10.12 8.76 -7.77
C ASN A 106 -11.12 8.86 -6.61
N LEU A 107 -10.60 9.13 -5.41
CA LEU A 107 -11.40 9.16 -4.18
C LEU A 107 -12.41 10.31 -4.21
N PRO A 108 -13.57 10.17 -3.54
CA PRO A 108 -14.43 11.30 -3.23
C PRO A 108 -13.64 12.44 -2.59
N ALA A 109 -13.97 13.68 -2.94
CA ALA A 109 -13.18 14.85 -2.56
C ALA A 109 -13.04 14.98 -1.04
N GLU A 110 -14.08 14.64 -0.28
CA GLU A 110 -14.08 14.62 1.18
C GLU A 110 -13.08 13.61 1.76
N GLN A 111 -12.91 12.44 1.15
CA GLN A 111 -11.93 11.44 1.57
C GLN A 111 -10.50 11.87 1.17
N MET A 112 -10.35 12.42 -0.04
CA MET A 112 -9.07 12.90 -0.53
C MET A 112 -8.54 14.08 0.28
N GLN A 113 -9.42 14.95 0.79
CA GLN A 113 -9.04 16.10 1.60
C GLN A 113 -8.24 15.69 2.85
N HIS A 114 -8.63 14.62 3.56
CA HIS A 114 -7.87 14.13 4.71
C HIS A 114 -6.45 13.70 4.34
N PHE A 115 -6.26 13.12 3.15
CA PHE A 115 -4.93 12.78 2.64
C PHE A 115 -4.11 14.02 2.30
N VAL A 116 -4.73 15.02 1.67
CA VAL A 116 -4.11 16.31 1.37
C VAL A 116 -3.68 17.03 2.66
N ASP A 117 -4.55 17.05 3.68
CA ASP A 117 -4.23 17.67 4.97
C ASP A 117 -3.10 16.94 5.69
N TYR A 118 -3.05 15.61 5.60
CA TYR A 118 -1.96 14.80 6.10
C TYR A 118 -0.61 15.15 5.47
N LEU A 119 -0.57 15.32 4.15
CA LEU A 119 0.64 15.75 3.44
C LEU A 119 1.00 17.20 3.77
N ASN A 120 0.00 18.10 3.81
CA ASN A 120 0.21 19.52 4.06
C ASN A 120 0.74 19.84 5.46
N ARG A 121 0.59 18.91 6.41
CA ARG A 121 1.21 19.02 7.74
C ARG A 121 2.60 18.37 7.84
N GLY A 122 3.12 17.78 6.76
CA GLY A 122 4.42 17.11 6.70
C GLY A 122 4.40 15.70 7.28
N GLY A 123 3.28 14.98 7.16
CA GLY A 123 3.15 13.62 7.66
C GLY A 123 4.13 12.64 6.99
N PRO A 124 4.85 11.77 7.73
CA PRO A 124 5.71 10.75 7.15
C PRO A 124 4.96 9.76 6.24
N VAL A 125 5.61 9.21 5.21
CA VAL A 125 4.98 8.29 4.26
C VAL A 125 5.85 7.06 4.03
N VAL A 126 5.25 5.88 4.12
CA VAL A 126 5.81 4.67 3.49
C VAL A 126 5.02 4.39 2.23
N GLY A 127 5.66 4.47 1.07
CA GLY A 127 5.07 4.09 -0.21
C GLY A 127 5.44 2.65 -0.56
N MET A 128 4.46 1.77 -0.73
CA MET A 128 4.66 0.45 -1.31
C MET A 128 4.25 0.49 -2.78
N ARG A 129 4.75 -0.39 -3.64
CA ARG A 129 4.11 -0.63 -4.94
C ARG A 129 2.64 -0.82 -4.65
N THR A 130 1.70 -0.16 -5.32
CA THR A 130 1.75 0.65 -6.55
C THR A 130 1.70 2.17 -6.34
N SER A 131 2.02 2.66 -5.15
CA SER A 131 1.80 4.06 -4.72
C SER A 131 2.51 5.15 -5.55
N THR A 132 3.51 4.81 -6.37
CA THR A 132 4.07 5.75 -7.37
C THR A 132 3.03 6.25 -8.37
N HIS A 133 1.92 5.55 -8.51
CA HIS A 133 0.73 5.96 -9.26
C HIS A 133 -0.54 5.72 -8.46
N ALA A 134 -0.52 6.14 -7.19
CA ALA A 134 -1.63 6.01 -6.26
C ALA A 134 -2.93 6.61 -6.80
N PHE A 135 -2.87 7.74 -7.51
CA PHE A 135 -4.05 8.51 -7.93
C PHE A 135 -4.12 8.69 -9.43
N GLN A 136 -5.33 8.55 -9.99
CA GLN A 136 -5.67 8.91 -11.36
C GLN A 136 -6.94 9.75 -11.34
N ILE A 137 -6.76 11.06 -11.17
CA ILE A 137 -7.85 12.02 -10.95
C ILE A 137 -8.09 12.79 -12.25
N PRO A 138 -9.34 12.92 -12.74
CA PRO A 138 -9.67 13.73 -13.91
C PRO A 138 -9.30 15.21 -13.72
N ALA A 139 -8.89 15.89 -14.79
CA ALA A 139 -8.33 17.24 -14.75
C ALA A 139 -9.29 18.30 -14.17
N GLU A 140 -10.60 18.08 -14.35
CA GLU A 140 -11.67 18.96 -13.88
C GLU A 140 -12.08 18.73 -12.41
N GLN A 141 -11.57 17.68 -11.76
CA GLN A 141 -11.91 17.36 -10.38
C GLN A 141 -10.99 18.06 -9.37
N PRO A 142 -11.47 18.30 -8.13
CA PRO A 142 -10.59 18.72 -7.05
C PRO A 142 -9.40 17.76 -6.93
N PHE A 143 -8.24 18.31 -6.57
CA PHE A 143 -7.01 17.53 -6.37
C PHE A 143 -6.43 16.86 -7.63
N ALA A 144 -6.86 17.24 -8.83
CA ALA A 144 -6.30 16.76 -10.10
C ALA A 144 -4.76 16.80 -10.14
N LYS A 145 -4.14 17.78 -9.46
CA LYS A 145 -2.67 17.90 -9.37
C LYS A 145 -1.97 16.70 -8.73
N TYR A 146 -2.66 15.91 -7.89
CA TYR A 146 -2.09 14.71 -7.28
C TYR A 146 -2.10 13.48 -8.20
N SER A 147 -2.78 13.55 -9.35
CA SER A 147 -2.82 12.51 -10.37
C SER A 147 -1.40 12.18 -10.87
N PHE A 148 -1.07 10.90 -11.03
CA PHE A 148 0.30 10.43 -11.32
C PHE A 148 0.94 11.00 -12.60
N GLN A 149 0.12 11.57 -13.49
CA GLN A 149 0.51 12.17 -14.76
C GLN A 149 0.15 13.67 -14.80
N SER A 150 0.06 14.31 -13.63
CA SER A 150 -0.26 15.74 -13.56
C SER A 150 0.78 16.58 -14.30
N ASP A 151 0.28 17.58 -15.02
CA ASP A 151 1.01 18.64 -15.70
C ASP A 151 0.98 19.97 -14.92
N ALA A 152 0.58 19.95 -13.64
CA ALA A 152 0.54 21.15 -12.82
C ALA A 152 1.96 21.62 -12.45
N ASP A 153 2.27 22.88 -12.73
CA ASP A 153 3.61 23.47 -12.49
C ASP A 153 4.09 23.32 -11.02
N ASP A 154 3.17 23.37 -10.05
CA ASP A 154 3.46 23.25 -8.62
C ASP A 154 3.47 21.81 -8.09
N TYR A 155 3.14 20.82 -8.93
CA TYR A 155 2.98 19.43 -8.50
C TYR A 155 3.16 18.42 -9.65
N GLU A 156 4.16 18.64 -10.51
CA GLU A 156 4.40 17.86 -11.72
C GLU A 156 4.50 16.35 -11.43
N LEU A 157 3.89 15.51 -12.27
CA LEU A 157 3.87 14.05 -12.13
C LEU A 157 3.27 13.53 -10.81
N GLY A 158 2.54 14.38 -10.09
CA GLY A 158 1.64 13.98 -9.02
C GLY A 158 2.30 13.48 -7.74
N PHE A 159 1.48 12.83 -6.91
CA PHE A 159 1.87 12.36 -5.58
C PHE A 159 3.12 11.47 -5.58
N GLY A 160 3.18 10.49 -6.49
CA GLY A 160 4.30 9.57 -6.55
C GLY A 160 5.62 10.30 -6.80
N HIS A 161 5.64 11.23 -7.74
CA HIS A 161 6.85 12.00 -8.02
C HIS A 161 7.20 12.94 -6.87
N GLN A 162 6.23 13.77 -6.44
CA GLN A 162 6.49 14.85 -5.49
C GLN A 162 6.80 14.35 -4.08
N VAL A 163 6.11 13.30 -3.63
CA VAL A 163 6.31 12.74 -2.29
C VAL A 163 7.27 11.55 -2.33
N LEU A 164 7.00 10.54 -3.15
CA LEU A 164 7.79 9.30 -3.16
C LEU A 164 9.09 9.42 -3.94
N GLY A 165 9.28 10.48 -4.74
CA GLY A 165 10.47 10.70 -5.56
C GLY A 165 10.39 10.02 -6.92
N GLN A 166 9.27 9.38 -7.26
CA GLN A 166 9.08 8.75 -8.56
C GLN A 166 7.59 8.52 -8.87
N THR A 167 7.16 8.91 -10.08
CA THR A 167 5.87 8.47 -10.65
C THR A 167 5.99 7.10 -11.36
N TRP A 168 4.89 6.55 -11.86
CA TRP A 168 4.93 5.35 -12.69
C TRP A 168 5.76 5.55 -13.96
N VAL A 169 6.77 4.70 -14.13
CA VAL A 169 7.62 4.68 -15.34
C VAL A 169 7.30 3.47 -16.21
N GLY A 170 7.26 2.27 -15.61
CA GLY A 170 7.04 1.04 -16.35
C GLY A 170 7.57 -0.19 -15.64
N HIS A 171 7.15 -1.35 -16.15
CA HIS A 171 7.76 -2.62 -15.81
C HIS A 171 9.17 -2.72 -16.40
N TYR A 172 10.06 -3.39 -15.67
CA TYR A 172 11.41 -3.69 -16.11
C TYR A 172 11.56 -5.21 -16.29
N GLY A 173 11.23 -5.68 -17.48
CA GLY A 173 11.10 -7.09 -17.81
C GLY A 173 9.65 -7.55 -17.98
N ARG A 174 9.43 -8.86 -17.92
CA ARG A 174 8.14 -9.52 -18.20
C ARG A 174 7.36 -9.73 -16.90
N ASN A 175 6.44 -8.80 -16.61
CA ASN A 175 5.53 -8.92 -15.48
C ASN A 175 4.75 -10.26 -15.51
N HIS A 176 4.46 -10.84 -14.34
CA HIS A 176 3.79 -12.15 -14.17
C HIS A 176 4.56 -13.38 -14.69
N LYS A 177 5.80 -13.21 -15.16
CA LYS A 177 6.67 -14.31 -15.63
C LYS A 177 8.04 -14.32 -14.97
N GLN A 178 8.45 -13.20 -14.39
CA GLN A 178 9.75 -12.95 -13.81
C GLN A 178 9.55 -12.45 -12.37
N SER A 179 10.35 -12.99 -11.45
CA SER A 179 10.50 -12.51 -10.08
C SER A 179 11.73 -11.62 -9.96
N THR A 180 12.00 -11.09 -8.76
CA THR A 180 13.10 -10.14 -8.56
C THR A 180 13.93 -10.50 -7.34
N ARG A 181 15.25 -10.45 -7.48
CA ARG A 181 16.19 -10.47 -6.35
C ARG A 181 16.53 -9.04 -5.97
N ILE A 182 16.39 -8.69 -4.71
CA ILE A 182 16.73 -7.36 -4.19
C ILE A 182 18.00 -7.48 -3.35
N THR A 183 18.99 -6.63 -3.62
CA THR A 183 20.28 -6.66 -2.92
C THR A 183 20.58 -5.30 -2.31
N PRO A 184 20.94 -5.22 -1.02
CA PRO A 184 21.43 -3.99 -0.41
C PRO A 184 22.66 -3.44 -1.13
N ILE A 185 22.73 -2.12 -1.32
CA ILE A 185 23.92 -1.44 -1.83
C ILE A 185 25.01 -1.50 -0.76
N GLU A 186 26.20 -1.96 -1.14
CA GLU A 186 27.33 -2.17 -0.20
C GLU A 186 27.61 -0.93 0.66
N ALA A 187 27.69 0.24 0.03
CA ALA A 187 27.96 1.52 0.69
C ALA A 187 26.84 1.99 1.65
N LYS A 188 25.68 1.34 1.63
CA LYS A 188 24.51 1.68 2.45
C LYS A 188 24.23 0.66 3.54
N LYS A 189 25.01 -0.42 3.66
CA LYS A 189 24.78 -1.50 4.65
C LYS A 189 24.65 -1.04 6.11
N SER A 190 25.24 0.10 6.48
CA SER A 190 25.10 0.69 7.82
C SER A 190 23.79 1.44 8.05
N HIS A 191 22.96 1.62 7.01
CA HIS A 191 21.68 2.30 7.14
C HIS A 191 20.73 1.44 8.01
N PRO A 192 20.02 2.02 9.00
CA PRO A 192 19.19 1.26 9.93
C PRO A 192 18.18 0.33 9.25
N ILE A 193 17.59 0.76 8.13
CA ILE A 193 16.63 -0.05 7.35
C ILE A 193 17.23 -1.40 6.90
N LEU A 194 18.52 -1.44 6.62
CA LEU A 194 19.22 -2.64 6.12
C LEU A 194 19.73 -3.56 7.24
N SER A 195 19.49 -3.22 8.51
CA SER A 195 19.88 -4.03 9.67
C SER A 195 19.21 -5.40 9.65
N GLY A 196 20.02 -6.46 9.55
CA GLY A 196 19.55 -7.85 9.50
C GLY A 196 18.87 -8.28 8.18
N VAL A 197 18.78 -7.40 7.18
CA VAL A 197 18.15 -7.70 5.89
C VAL A 197 19.05 -8.62 5.06
N GLN A 198 18.57 -9.80 4.71
CA GLN A 198 19.30 -10.84 3.97
C GLN A 198 18.37 -11.53 2.97
N ASP A 199 18.93 -12.04 1.87
CA ASP A 199 18.25 -12.92 0.91
C ASP A 199 16.87 -12.45 0.44
N VAL A 200 16.76 -11.15 0.15
CA VAL A 200 15.50 -10.54 -0.28
C VAL A 200 15.17 -11.03 -1.68
N TRP A 201 14.06 -11.76 -1.76
CA TRP A 201 13.46 -12.19 -3.00
C TRP A 201 11.96 -11.90 -2.95
N VAL A 202 11.45 -11.34 -4.04
CA VAL A 202 10.06 -10.92 -4.18
C VAL A 202 9.47 -11.61 -5.40
N GLN A 203 8.22 -12.07 -5.26
CA GLN A 203 7.47 -12.80 -6.27
C GLN A 203 6.85 -11.88 -7.33
N ALA A 204 7.20 -10.60 -7.33
CA ALA A 204 6.77 -9.64 -8.34
C ALA A 204 7.87 -9.31 -9.36
N GLY A 205 7.42 -9.04 -10.58
CA GLY A 205 8.29 -8.53 -11.64
C GLY A 205 8.78 -7.12 -11.35
N ALA A 206 10.02 -6.84 -11.73
CA ALA A 206 10.68 -5.58 -11.42
C ALA A 206 10.02 -4.36 -12.07
N TYR A 207 10.25 -3.21 -11.44
CA TYR A 207 9.93 -1.88 -11.97
C TYR A 207 11.18 -1.16 -12.43
N VAL A 208 11.00 -0.21 -13.35
CA VAL A 208 12.05 0.77 -13.66
C VAL A 208 12.21 1.69 -12.45
N GLY A 209 13.39 1.69 -11.85
CA GLY A 209 13.75 2.55 -10.72
C GLY A 209 14.51 3.79 -11.16
N LYS A 210 13.92 4.96 -10.96
CA LYS A 210 14.45 6.29 -11.28
C LYS A 210 14.01 7.31 -10.23
N PRO A 211 14.34 7.11 -8.93
CA PRO A 211 14.08 8.14 -7.93
C PRO A 211 14.83 9.43 -8.30
N ILE A 212 14.17 10.57 -8.16
CA ILE A 212 14.73 11.89 -8.51
C ILE A 212 15.81 12.36 -7.52
N ASP A 213 15.75 11.87 -6.29
CA ASP A 213 16.66 12.20 -5.20
C ASP A 213 16.60 11.09 -4.11
N GLY A 214 17.23 11.38 -2.97
CA GLY A 214 17.19 10.50 -1.80
C GLY A 214 18.31 9.45 -1.75
N ASP A 215 18.31 8.69 -0.67
CA ASP A 215 19.25 7.61 -0.42
C ASP A 215 18.69 6.30 -0.98
N ILE A 216 19.21 5.89 -2.13
CA ILE A 216 18.93 4.56 -2.70
C ILE A 216 19.62 3.52 -1.81
N LEU A 217 18.85 2.55 -1.31
CA LEU A 217 19.32 1.54 -0.35
C LEU A 217 19.60 0.19 -1.00
N THR A 218 18.87 -0.14 -2.05
CA THR A 218 18.85 -1.48 -2.65
C THR A 218 18.74 -1.41 -4.17
N MET A 219 19.16 -2.50 -4.82
CA MET A 219 19.02 -2.71 -6.25
C MET A 219 18.22 -3.99 -6.52
N ALA A 220 17.27 -3.92 -7.44
CA ALA A 220 16.42 -4.99 -7.93
C ALA A 220 16.95 -5.58 -9.24
N GLN A 221 17.29 -6.86 -9.23
CA GLN A 221 17.71 -7.64 -10.38
C GLN A 221 16.55 -8.56 -10.84
N PRO A 222 16.02 -8.38 -12.06
CA PRO A 222 15.06 -9.33 -12.65
C PRO A 222 15.65 -10.73 -12.79
N LEU A 223 14.83 -11.75 -12.50
CA LEU A 223 15.13 -13.17 -12.69
C LEU A 223 14.28 -13.76 -13.83
N GLU A 224 14.75 -14.81 -14.50
CA GLU A 224 14.07 -15.41 -15.66
C GLU A 224 12.78 -16.16 -15.31
N GLY A 225 12.61 -16.53 -14.05
CA GLY A 225 11.46 -17.28 -13.56
C GLY A 225 10.92 -16.74 -12.24
N MET A 226 9.94 -17.47 -11.69
CA MET A 226 9.19 -17.11 -10.47
C MET A 226 9.70 -17.88 -9.24
N THR A 227 10.98 -18.26 -9.22
CA THR A 227 11.61 -18.95 -8.09
C THR A 227 12.88 -18.20 -7.63
N PRO A 228 13.28 -18.30 -6.36
CA PRO A 228 14.44 -17.57 -5.83
C PRO A 228 15.78 -17.92 -6.52
N ASP A 229 15.89 -19.16 -6.99
CA ASP A 229 17.05 -19.75 -7.65
C ASP A 229 17.06 -19.54 -9.17
N SER A 230 16.01 -18.92 -9.74
CA SER A 230 15.96 -18.58 -11.16
C SER A 230 17.18 -17.75 -11.57
N PRO A 231 17.77 -18.00 -12.75
CA PRO A 231 18.91 -17.22 -13.22
C PRO A 231 18.50 -15.77 -13.45
N VAL A 232 19.47 -14.86 -13.40
CA VAL A 232 19.24 -13.44 -13.70
C VAL A 232 18.90 -13.25 -15.18
N VAL A 233 18.11 -12.24 -15.50
CA VAL A 233 17.91 -11.80 -16.89
C VAL A 233 19.13 -10.98 -17.31
N GLU A 234 20.09 -11.58 -18.02
CA GLU A 234 21.39 -10.95 -18.31
C GLU A 234 21.30 -9.62 -19.06
N SER A 235 20.25 -9.44 -19.87
CA SER A 235 20.02 -8.20 -20.64
C SER A 235 19.45 -7.05 -19.81
N LEU A 236 19.09 -7.29 -18.55
CA LEU A 236 18.44 -6.32 -17.67
C LEU A 236 19.30 -6.11 -16.41
N PRO A 237 20.22 -5.12 -16.39
CA PRO A 237 21.00 -4.80 -15.20
C PRO A 237 20.12 -4.32 -14.02
N PRO A 238 20.58 -4.46 -12.77
CA PRO A 238 19.79 -4.06 -11.60
C PRO A 238 19.32 -2.60 -11.64
N GLN A 239 18.12 -2.33 -11.14
CA GLN A 239 17.54 -0.98 -10.99
C GLN A 239 17.38 -0.60 -9.52
N PRO A 240 17.42 0.68 -9.13
CA PRO A 240 17.01 1.13 -7.80
C PRO A 240 15.64 0.55 -7.39
N SER A 241 15.48 0.09 -6.15
CA SER A 241 14.21 -0.49 -5.68
C SER A 241 13.63 0.09 -4.41
N GLU A 242 14.46 0.27 -3.38
CA GLU A 242 14.06 0.91 -2.13
C GLU A 242 14.95 2.13 -1.87
N TRP A 243 14.32 3.22 -1.44
CA TRP A 243 15.03 4.45 -1.11
C TRP A 243 14.33 5.23 -0.01
N THR A 244 15.06 6.16 0.59
CA THR A 244 14.52 7.13 1.54
C THR A 244 14.72 8.55 1.05
N ARG A 245 13.77 9.44 1.32
CA ARG A 245 13.89 10.87 1.05
C ARG A 245 13.07 11.69 2.06
N THR A 246 13.04 13.00 1.87
CA THR A 246 12.06 13.88 2.51
C THR A 246 11.31 14.68 1.45
N TYR A 247 10.11 15.14 1.77
CA TYR A 247 9.38 16.14 0.99
C TYR A 247 9.05 17.35 1.88
N GLU A 248 8.95 18.52 1.28
CA GLU A 248 8.55 19.74 1.98
C GLU A 248 7.05 19.97 1.85
N ALA A 249 6.36 20.10 2.98
CA ALA A 249 4.96 20.50 3.02
C ALA A 249 4.83 22.03 2.89
N PRO A 250 3.66 22.58 2.49
CA PRO A 250 3.47 24.03 2.31
C PRO A 250 3.75 24.88 3.57
N ASN A 251 3.74 24.27 4.75
CA ASN A 251 4.07 24.93 6.01
C ASN A 251 5.58 24.87 6.36
N GLY A 252 6.43 24.40 5.45
CA GLY A 252 7.88 24.25 5.61
C GLY A 252 8.32 23.02 6.42
N LYS A 253 7.40 22.20 6.91
CA LYS A 253 7.76 20.94 7.60
C LYS A 253 8.20 19.89 6.59
N GLN A 254 9.20 19.11 6.98
CA GLN A 254 9.72 18.01 6.18
C GLN A 254 9.04 16.70 6.61
N GLY A 255 8.44 15.98 5.67
CA GLY A 255 7.93 14.61 5.88
C GLY A 255 8.97 13.57 5.47
N ARG A 256 9.24 12.58 6.34
CA ARG A 256 10.13 11.45 6.02
C ARG A 256 9.43 10.47 5.08
N VAL A 257 10.17 9.94 4.11
CA VAL A 257 9.64 9.00 3.13
C VAL A 257 10.53 7.78 3.02
N PHE A 258 9.92 6.60 3.06
CA PHE A 258 10.53 5.34 2.63
C PHE A 258 9.68 4.75 1.52
N THR A 259 10.30 4.39 0.40
CA THR A 259 9.60 3.83 -0.75
C THR A 259 10.13 2.44 -1.05
N SER A 260 9.24 1.48 -1.30
CA SER A 260 9.54 0.19 -1.92
C SER A 260 8.72 0.01 -3.19
N LEU A 261 9.36 -0.42 -4.28
CA LEU A 261 8.70 -0.75 -5.54
C LEU A 261 8.12 -2.17 -5.59
N TYR A 262 7.94 -2.79 -4.42
CA TYR A 262 7.39 -4.12 -4.21
C TYR A 262 6.38 -4.09 -3.05
N GLY A 263 5.78 -5.22 -2.72
CA GLY A 263 4.84 -5.27 -1.59
C GLY A 263 3.72 -6.28 -1.69
N THR A 264 3.71 -7.14 -2.71
CA THR A 264 2.63 -8.13 -2.86
C THR A 264 2.63 -9.05 -1.64
N PRO A 265 1.50 -9.66 -1.28
CA PRO A 265 1.42 -10.42 -0.05
C PRO A 265 2.32 -11.67 -0.11
N GLU A 266 2.61 -12.21 -1.29
CA GLU A 266 3.60 -13.27 -1.47
C GLU A 266 5.03 -12.79 -1.18
N ASP A 267 5.35 -11.52 -1.41
CA ASP A 267 6.66 -10.93 -1.06
C ASP A 267 6.87 -10.97 0.47
N LEU A 268 5.80 -10.80 1.27
CA LEU A 268 5.87 -10.85 2.73
C LEU A 268 6.17 -12.25 3.29
N THR A 269 6.07 -13.30 2.47
CA THR A 269 6.49 -14.65 2.87
C THR A 269 8.00 -14.80 2.91
N ASN A 270 8.76 -13.88 2.29
CA ASN A 270 10.22 -13.81 2.41
C ASN A 270 10.62 -12.97 3.64
N ASP A 271 11.35 -13.59 4.57
CA ASP A 271 11.80 -12.94 5.83
C ASP A 271 12.64 -11.69 5.58
N GLY A 272 13.51 -11.71 4.56
CA GLY A 272 14.33 -10.58 4.17
C GLY A 272 13.50 -9.36 3.77
N TYR A 273 12.51 -9.57 2.90
CA TYR A 273 11.61 -8.50 2.45
C TYR A 273 10.72 -8.00 3.58
N ARG A 274 10.16 -8.91 4.38
CA ARG A 274 9.35 -8.55 5.54
C ARG A 274 10.15 -7.74 6.56
N ARG A 275 11.41 -8.09 6.82
CA ARG A 275 12.33 -7.29 7.65
C ARG A 275 12.59 -5.91 7.06
N LEU A 276 12.86 -5.84 5.76
CA LEU A 276 13.08 -4.57 5.05
C LEU A 276 11.90 -3.61 5.24
N MET A 277 10.67 -4.13 5.12
CA MET A 277 9.44 -3.34 5.31
C MET A 277 9.24 -2.93 6.77
N VAL A 278 9.39 -3.84 7.74
CA VAL A 278 9.27 -3.53 9.18
C VAL A 278 10.28 -2.46 9.60
N ASN A 279 11.54 -2.62 9.20
CA ASN A 279 12.58 -1.64 9.48
C ASN A 279 12.28 -0.29 8.82
N GLY A 280 11.79 -0.30 7.58
CA GLY A 280 11.38 0.89 6.85
C GLY A 280 10.25 1.67 7.53
N ILE A 281 9.24 0.97 8.04
CA ILE A 281 8.13 1.56 8.81
C ILE A 281 8.63 2.18 10.12
N LEU A 282 9.50 1.48 10.87
CA LEU A 282 10.10 2.01 12.09
C LEU A 282 10.96 3.24 11.82
N TRP A 283 11.78 3.20 10.77
CA TRP A 283 12.59 4.34 10.35
C TRP A 283 11.71 5.53 9.96
N ALA A 284 10.69 5.34 9.12
CA ALA A 284 9.79 6.43 8.72
C ALA A 284 9.05 7.05 9.92
N SER A 285 8.79 6.24 10.95
CA SER A 285 8.18 6.68 12.23
C SER A 285 9.15 7.39 13.18
N GLY A 286 10.43 7.54 12.83
CA GLY A 286 11.45 8.14 13.70
C GLY A 286 11.98 7.24 14.80
N LEU A 287 11.84 5.93 14.64
CA LEU A 287 12.22 4.92 15.63
C LEU A 287 13.43 4.10 15.20
N GLU A 288 14.31 4.66 14.36
CA GLU A 288 15.49 3.93 13.84
C GLU A 288 16.42 3.36 14.92
N LYS A 289 16.43 3.95 16.12
CA LYS A 289 17.21 3.45 17.26
C LYS A 289 16.69 2.11 17.82
N ALA A 290 15.44 1.77 17.55
CA ALA A 290 14.84 0.49 17.97
C ALA A 290 15.08 -0.64 16.96
N ILE A 291 15.66 -0.34 15.80
CA ILE A 291 15.89 -1.34 14.76
C ILE A 291 17.15 -2.14 15.11
N THR A 292 16.97 -3.45 15.32
CA THR A 292 18.06 -4.41 15.55
C THR A 292 18.01 -5.52 14.50
N PRO A 293 19.14 -6.22 14.23
CA PRO A 293 19.17 -7.30 13.25
C PRO A 293 18.22 -8.47 13.56
N ASP A 294 17.86 -8.63 14.84
CA ASP A 294 17.04 -9.70 15.41
C ASP A 294 15.63 -9.23 15.81
N LEU A 295 15.24 -8.01 15.44
CA LEU A 295 13.90 -7.48 15.69
C LEU A 295 12.83 -8.47 15.20
N ASP A 296 11.77 -8.68 15.99
CA ASP A 296 10.72 -9.64 15.67
C ASP A 296 9.88 -9.16 14.49
N ILE A 297 9.87 -9.95 13.42
CA ILE A 297 9.14 -9.70 12.17
C ILE A 297 8.08 -10.77 11.92
N SER A 298 7.84 -11.65 12.89
CA SER A 298 6.99 -12.84 12.73
C SER A 298 5.59 -12.47 12.25
N LEU A 299 5.01 -13.27 11.36
CA LEU A 299 3.63 -13.07 10.93
C LEU A 299 2.72 -13.33 12.12
N VAL A 300 1.63 -12.56 12.20
CA VAL A 300 0.66 -12.65 13.30
C VAL A 300 -0.65 -13.21 12.77
N GLY A 301 -0.90 -14.47 13.15
CA GLY A 301 -2.02 -15.26 12.67
C GLY A 301 -1.75 -15.99 11.35
N PRO A 302 -2.74 -16.76 10.85
CA PRO A 302 -2.62 -17.48 9.59
C PRO A 302 -2.48 -16.51 8.41
N PHE A 303 -1.45 -16.71 7.60
CA PHE A 303 -1.19 -15.93 6.40
C PHE A 303 -0.86 -16.86 5.22
N GLN A 304 -1.80 -16.99 4.29
CA GLN A 304 -1.66 -17.83 3.09
C GLN A 304 -2.16 -17.03 1.87
N PRO A 305 -1.32 -16.16 1.31
CA PRO A 305 -1.76 -15.15 0.36
C PRO A 305 -2.29 -15.75 -0.94
N ASN A 306 -3.27 -15.07 -1.55
CA ASN A 306 -3.69 -15.39 -2.91
C ASN A 306 -2.66 -14.89 -3.92
N THR A 307 -2.51 -15.62 -5.04
CA THR A 307 -1.67 -15.13 -6.13
C THR A 307 -2.20 -13.80 -6.66
N TYR A 308 -1.34 -12.79 -6.69
CA TYR A 308 -1.70 -11.47 -7.19
C TYR A 308 -2.04 -11.51 -8.69
N GLY A 309 -2.87 -10.56 -9.13
CA GLY A 309 -3.37 -10.50 -10.49
C GLY A 309 -4.45 -9.45 -10.67
N ASN A 310 -4.52 -8.91 -11.89
CA ASN A 310 -5.42 -7.81 -12.20
C ASN A 310 -6.88 -8.23 -11.99
N GLN A 311 -7.53 -7.59 -11.00
CA GLN A 311 -8.92 -7.84 -10.63
C GLN A 311 -9.25 -9.27 -10.18
N THR A 312 -8.26 -10.02 -9.68
CA THR A 312 -8.47 -11.39 -9.17
C THR A 312 -8.52 -11.48 -7.64
N HIS A 313 -9.02 -10.45 -6.96
CA HIS A 313 -9.13 -10.42 -5.49
C HIS A 313 -10.12 -11.46 -4.98
N ALA A 314 -9.94 -11.87 -3.73
CA ALA A 314 -10.92 -12.72 -3.06
C ALA A 314 -12.22 -11.94 -2.83
N LEU A 315 -13.33 -12.56 -3.22
CA LEU A 315 -14.67 -11.97 -3.20
C LEU A 315 -15.37 -12.25 -1.86
N GLY A 316 -16.29 -11.37 -1.49
CA GLY A 316 -17.12 -11.54 -0.29
C GLY A 316 -16.41 -11.24 1.03
N ILE A 317 -15.19 -10.68 1.00
CA ILE A 317 -14.46 -10.28 2.19
C ILE A 317 -14.94 -8.91 2.65
N LYS A 318 -15.16 -8.75 3.94
CA LYS A 318 -15.39 -7.46 4.60
C LYS A 318 -14.31 -7.19 5.65
N PRO A 319 -14.04 -5.92 6.03
CA PRO A 319 -12.99 -5.58 7.01
C PRO A 319 -13.09 -6.36 8.33
N GLU A 320 -14.29 -6.56 8.86
CA GLU A 320 -14.53 -7.30 10.10
C GLU A 320 -14.07 -8.77 10.03
N MET A 321 -13.93 -9.35 8.84
CA MET A 321 -13.43 -10.72 8.68
C MET A 321 -11.91 -10.82 8.94
N TYR A 322 -11.20 -9.69 8.98
CA TYR A 322 -9.81 -9.60 9.39
C TYR A 322 -9.63 -9.18 10.86
N GLU A 323 -10.72 -8.99 11.60
CA GLU A 323 -10.67 -8.60 13.00
C GLU A 323 -9.97 -9.66 13.85
N GLY A 324 -9.13 -9.24 14.79
CA GLY A 324 -8.39 -10.13 15.69
C GLY A 324 -7.12 -10.72 15.07
N TYR A 325 -6.18 -11.11 15.93
CA TYR A 325 -4.85 -11.58 15.51
C TYR A 325 -4.84 -12.99 14.92
N GLU A 326 -5.86 -13.81 15.17
CA GLU A 326 -5.94 -15.21 14.70
C GLU A 326 -6.78 -15.38 13.43
N SER A 327 -7.47 -14.34 12.97
CA SER A 327 -8.30 -14.42 11.76
C SER A 327 -7.43 -14.58 10.52
N PRO A 328 -7.77 -15.48 9.59
CA PRO A 328 -6.91 -15.75 8.43
C PRO A 328 -6.85 -14.54 7.49
N ILE A 329 -5.66 -14.28 6.95
CA ILE A 329 -5.45 -13.35 5.83
C ILE A 329 -4.93 -14.16 4.64
N PRO A 330 -5.65 -14.20 3.50
CA PRO A 330 -6.98 -13.66 3.26
C PRO A 330 -8.07 -14.44 4.02
N ALA A 331 -9.25 -13.85 4.19
CA ALA A 331 -10.33 -14.46 4.97
C ALA A 331 -10.99 -15.64 4.22
N ASN A 332 -10.83 -15.67 2.90
CA ASN A 332 -11.14 -16.80 2.03
C ASN A 332 -10.31 -16.69 0.73
N ASN A 333 -10.29 -17.77 -0.06
CA ASN A 333 -9.58 -17.84 -1.35
C ASN A 333 -10.55 -17.85 -2.55
N ASN A 334 -11.72 -17.21 -2.42
CA ASN A 334 -12.72 -17.16 -3.49
C ASN A 334 -12.37 -16.10 -4.53
N VAL A 335 -11.41 -16.42 -5.40
CA VAL A 335 -10.90 -15.51 -6.45
C VAL A 335 -11.64 -15.62 -7.80
N ASN A 336 -12.66 -16.49 -7.88
CA ASN A 336 -13.38 -16.75 -9.12
C ASN A 336 -14.54 -15.75 -9.31
N GLN A 337 -14.38 -14.78 -10.20
CA GLN A 337 -15.50 -13.93 -10.62
C GLN A 337 -16.58 -14.77 -11.32
N PRO A 338 -17.87 -14.66 -10.95
CA PRO A 338 -18.95 -15.31 -11.66
C PRO A 338 -18.95 -14.89 -13.14
N GLY A 339 -18.51 -15.80 -14.01
CA GLY A 339 -18.59 -15.80 -15.47
C GLY A 339 -18.71 -14.44 -16.18
N LYS A 340 -17.58 -13.81 -16.52
CA LYS A 340 -17.51 -13.12 -17.82
C LYS A 340 -17.78 -14.17 -18.89
N LYS A 341 -19.03 -14.27 -19.38
CA LYS A 341 -19.36 -15.06 -20.58
C LYS A 341 -18.32 -14.70 -21.64
N LYS A 342 -17.45 -15.66 -22.01
CA LYS A 342 -16.63 -15.53 -23.20
C LYS A 342 -17.61 -15.20 -24.33
N LYS A 343 -17.56 -13.98 -24.87
CA LYS A 343 -18.22 -13.69 -26.14
C LYS A 343 -17.65 -14.71 -27.12
N LYS A 344 -18.45 -15.68 -27.53
CA LYS A 344 -18.12 -16.52 -28.69
C LYS A 344 -17.80 -15.56 -29.81
N ALA A 345 -16.57 -15.60 -30.31
CA ALA A 345 -16.24 -14.99 -31.58
C ALA A 345 -17.21 -15.60 -32.61
N THR A 346 -18.14 -14.79 -33.10
CA THR A 346 -18.87 -15.09 -34.32
C THR A 346 -17.84 -15.05 -35.44
N ALA A 347 -17.60 -16.21 -36.04
CA ALA A 347 -16.92 -16.30 -37.30
C ALA A 347 -17.85 -15.77 -38.39
N GLU A 348 -17.41 -14.73 -39.09
CA GLU A 348 -17.76 -14.45 -40.49
C GLU A 348 -16.47 -14.10 -41.24
#